data_AF-A0AAD7ZUI3-F1
#
_entry.id   AF-A0AAD7ZUI3-F1
#
_cell.length_a   1.000
_cell.length_b   1.000
_cell.length_c   1.000
_cell.angle_alpha   90.00
_cell.angle_beta   90.00
_cell.angle_gamma   90.00
#
_symmetry.space_group_name_H-M   'P 1'
#
loop_
_entity.id
_entity.type
_entity.pdbx_description
1 polymer ?
#
loop_
_entity_poly.entity_id
_entity_poly.type
_entity_poly.pdbx_seq_one_letter_code
_entity_poly.pdbx_strand_id
1 'polypeptide(L)'
;LYMCLHCRSMDEDMWRHFYEKIKESESKKEISEHDIRIQELDGGFFEKFGTLLKEQTEDGMAPVGEDPEPRNVEEQEEMSEGDSGLVLQDSDTEPEELDKNDLITDAMGWNIEELYSEILYEILHIVGCDASTEDEQSQLFNYLQQSFKLDDEKHNHLLEMARQKEAPNILLNVEVIEARELKPKDANGLSDPFCTLFLSSAVAHRFNTSVKQATLSPTWEEHFSLPVENPSEDVLCVEVWDFDPAETVREKMMKIGEVKGVRGLRKLMKEIAVTASTGKHDNELVGCTSLPLKNIPASGQTFWCSLEKKGKAKKQGDLKLRITFSSEKNSQVAFQEHRHLIRLMLLHELENAKVAPYRWNGKFSQSAETILMQHLVQCGLSPLSVALSQWLEFSIKPIQNGLLKEEE
;
A
#
# COMPACT_ATOMS: atom_id res chain seq x y z
N LEU A 1 -4.47 22.07 -18.61
CA LEU A 1 -4.11 23.19 -17.70
C LEU A 1 -5.05 23.11 -16.50
N TYR A 2 -4.56 23.41 -15.28
CA TYR A 2 -5.15 23.13 -13.96
C TYR A 2 -4.84 21.75 -13.35
N MET A 3 -3.54 21.48 -13.23
CA MET A 3 -3.03 20.86 -12.01
C MET A 3 -3.10 21.90 -10.87
N CYS A 4 -3.84 21.61 -9.81
CA CYS A 4 -3.82 22.28 -8.52
C CYS A 4 -3.88 21.14 -7.48
N LEU A 5 -3.10 21.06 -6.41
CA LEU A 5 -2.36 22.13 -5.73
C LEU A 5 -1.43 21.53 -4.64
N HIS A 6 -0.68 20.45 -4.89
CA HIS A 6 0.20 19.86 -3.85
C HIS A 6 1.66 19.55 -4.24
N CYS A 7 2.07 19.68 -5.51
CA CYS A 7 3.49 19.71 -5.86
C CYS A 7 3.99 21.15 -5.93
N ARG A 8 4.19 21.80 -4.77
CA ARG A 8 5.03 23.01 -4.68
C ARG A 8 6.37 22.64 -4.07
N SER A 9 7.36 22.41 -4.94
CA SER A 9 8.80 22.69 -4.73
C SER A 9 9.68 21.78 -5.60
N MET A 10 9.43 21.70 -6.91
CA MET A 10 10.47 21.33 -7.86
C MET A 10 10.47 22.39 -8.95
N ASP A 11 11.60 23.10 -9.06
CA ASP A 11 11.81 24.24 -9.94
C ASP A 11 11.49 23.86 -11.40
N GLU A 12 10.70 24.69 -12.09
CA GLU A 12 10.35 24.48 -13.51
C GLU A 12 11.59 24.34 -14.40
N ASP A 13 12.69 24.99 -14.01
CA ASP A 13 13.96 24.92 -14.72
C ASP A 13 14.61 23.54 -14.64
N MET A 14 14.44 22.81 -13.54
CA MET A 14 14.92 21.43 -13.41
C MET A 14 14.14 20.49 -14.33
N TRP A 15 12.83 20.69 -14.42
CA TRP A 15 11.95 19.89 -15.29
C TRP A 15 12.17 20.16 -16.77
N ARG A 16 12.40 21.42 -17.16
CA ARG A 16 12.81 21.75 -18.54
C ARG A 16 14.15 21.12 -18.89
N HIS A 17 15.13 21.22 -18.00
CA HIS A 17 16.45 20.66 -18.25
C HIS A 17 16.44 19.13 -18.35
N PHE A 18 15.60 18.47 -17.56
CA PHE A 18 15.38 17.02 -17.65
C PHE A 18 14.67 16.62 -18.96
N TYR A 19 13.63 17.36 -19.36
CA TYR A 19 12.91 17.14 -20.61
C TYR A 19 13.78 17.37 -21.85
N GLU A 20 14.61 18.41 -21.87
CA GLU A 20 15.56 18.67 -22.95
C GLU A 20 16.63 17.59 -23.04
N LYS A 21 17.13 17.07 -21.91
CA LYS A 21 18.06 15.93 -21.87
C LYS A 21 17.44 14.66 -22.47
N ILE A 22 16.16 14.41 -22.21
CA ILE A 22 15.44 13.27 -22.79
C ILE A 22 15.31 13.44 -24.30
N LYS A 23 14.93 14.62 -24.79
CA LYS A 23 14.87 14.91 -26.23
C LYS A 23 16.21 14.82 -26.94
N GLU A 24 17.29 15.30 -26.31
CA GLU A 24 18.64 15.13 -26.85
C GLU A 24 19.06 13.66 -26.91
N SER A 25 18.60 12.84 -25.96
CA SER A 25 18.83 11.39 -25.95
C SER A 25 17.99 10.62 -26.97
N GLU A 26 16.79 11.09 -27.29
CA GLU A 26 15.91 10.55 -28.35
C GLU A 26 16.44 10.88 -29.75
N SER A 27 17.03 12.06 -29.94
CA SER A 27 17.61 12.48 -31.24
C SER A 27 18.85 11.69 -31.68
N LYS A 28 19.38 10.80 -30.82
CA LYS A 28 20.59 10.00 -31.06
C LYS A 28 20.39 8.48 -31.00
N LYS A 29 19.15 7.98 -30.98
CA LYS A 29 18.90 6.54 -31.05
C LYS A 29 18.15 6.18 -32.33
N GLU A 30 18.84 5.48 -33.23
CA GLU A 30 18.15 4.58 -34.15
C GLU A 30 17.32 3.59 -33.31
N ILE A 31 16.03 3.51 -33.62
CA ILE A 31 15.02 2.77 -32.89
C ILE A 31 15.39 1.27 -32.92
N SER A 32 15.63 0.70 -31.75
CA SER A 32 15.91 -0.73 -31.55
C SER A 32 14.61 -1.46 -31.23
N GLU A 33 14.48 -2.71 -31.70
CA GLU A 33 13.35 -3.65 -31.50
C GLU A 33 12.80 -3.77 -30.06
N HIS A 34 13.51 -3.25 -29.06
CA HIS A 34 13.04 -3.17 -27.69
C HIS A 34 11.85 -2.20 -27.49
N ASP A 35 11.75 -1.13 -28.29
CA ASP A 35 10.69 -0.10 -28.12
C ASP A 35 9.35 -0.49 -28.79
N ILE A 36 9.37 -1.47 -29.70
CA ILE A 36 8.16 -2.01 -30.35
C ILE A 36 7.39 -2.92 -29.37
N ARG A 37 8.07 -3.54 -28.40
CA ARG A 37 7.46 -4.43 -27.39
C ARG A 37 6.48 -3.75 -26.45
N ILE A 38 6.59 -2.43 -26.23
CA ILE A 38 5.71 -1.73 -25.28
C ILE A 38 4.30 -1.49 -25.88
N GLN A 39 4.17 -1.47 -27.21
CA GLN A 39 2.88 -1.34 -27.88
C GLN A 39 2.12 -2.67 -28.04
N GLU A 40 2.82 -3.81 -28.03
CA GLU A 40 2.21 -5.13 -28.12
C GLU A 40 1.63 -5.65 -26.78
N LEU A 41 2.01 -5.03 -25.65
CA LEU A 41 1.66 -5.47 -24.29
C LEU A 41 0.21 -5.21 -23.84
N ASP A 42 -0.59 -4.48 -24.62
CA ASP A 42 -1.98 -4.15 -24.26
C ASP A 42 -3.02 -4.83 -25.17
N GLY A 43 -2.58 -5.74 -26.04
CA GLY A 43 -3.41 -6.75 -26.74
C GLY A 43 -4.70 -6.28 -27.43
N GLY A 44 -4.87 -4.99 -27.71
CA GLY A 44 -6.14 -4.43 -28.18
C GLY A 44 -7.27 -4.44 -27.15
N PHE A 45 -6.96 -4.56 -25.84
CA PHE A 45 -7.95 -4.58 -24.75
C PHE A 45 -8.86 -3.34 -24.78
N PHE A 46 -8.31 -2.15 -25.04
CA PHE A 46 -9.08 -0.92 -25.01
C PHE A 46 -10.09 -0.77 -26.14
N GLU A 47 -9.82 -1.37 -27.31
CA GLU A 47 -10.80 -1.38 -28.40
C GLU A 47 -11.96 -2.31 -28.05
N LYS A 48 -11.68 -3.50 -27.52
CA LYS A 48 -12.67 -4.52 -27.14
C LYS A 48 -13.52 -4.14 -25.93
N PHE A 49 -12.90 -3.57 -24.89
CA PHE A 49 -13.63 -3.12 -23.70
C PHE A 49 -14.47 -1.86 -24.00
N GLY A 50 -14.00 -0.99 -24.91
CA GLY A 50 -14.75 0.15 -25.40
C GLY A 50 -15.99 -0.22 -26.22
N THR A 51 -15.94 -1.28 -27.02
CA THR A 51 -17.13 -1.82 -27.72
C THR A 51 -18.12 -2.46 -26.74
N LEU A 52 -17.64 -3.18 -25.73
CA LEU A 52 -18.49 -3.83 -24.72
C LEU A 52 -19.32 -2.83 -23.89
N LEU A 53 -18.75 -1.66 -23.57
CA LEU A 53 -19.49 -0.58 -22.91
C LEU A 53 -20.55 0.06 -23.83
N LYS A 54 -20.33 0.02 -25.14
CA LYS A 54 -21.23 0.60 -26.14
C LYS A 54 -22.46 -0.29 -26.34
N GLU A 55 -22.29 -1.60 -26.31
CA GLU A 55 -23.37 -2.60 -26.40
C GLU A 55 -24.33 -2.52 -25.20
N GLN A 56 -23.84 -2.24 -23.99
CA GLN A 56 -24.72 -2.06 -22.82
C GLN A 56 -25.53 -0.76 -22.83
N THR A 57 -25.15 0.25 -23.63
CA THR A 57 -25.91 1.49 -23.77
C THR A 57 -27.00 1.46 -24.85
N GLU A 58 -26.95 0.50 -25.78
CA GLU A 58 -27.89 0.44 -26.92
C GLU A 58 -29.13 -0.44 -26.62
N ASP A 59 -29.11 -1.30 -25.61
CA ASP A 59 -30.26 -2.13 -25.18
C ASP A 59 -31.36 -1.38 -24.38
N GLY A 60 -31.30 -0.03 -24.34
CA GLY A 60 -32.19 0.81 -23.53
C GLY A 60 -33.27 1.61 -24.29
N MET A 61 -33.36 1.54 -25.62
CA MET A 61 -34.28 2.39 -26.40
C MET A 61 -35.18 1.58 -27.33
N ALA A 62 -36.44 1.36 -26.92
CA ALA A 62 -37.49 0.86 -27.80
C ALA A 62 -37.94 1.94 -28.80
N PRO A 63 -38.08 1.67 -30.11
CA PRO A 63 -38.77 2.57 -31.02
C PRO A 63 -40.28 2.27 -31.02
N VAL A 64 -41.07 3.34 -30.90
CA VAL A 64 -42.52 3.35 -31.12
C VAL A 64 -42.79 3.22 -32.62
N GLY A 65 -43.69 2.31 -32.99
CA GLY A 65 -44.00 1.98 -34.39
C GLY A 65 -45.01 2.89 -35.09
N GLU A 66 -45.11 2.72 -36.41
CA GLU A 66 -46.34 2.77 -37.22
C GLU A 66 -46.07 2.20 -38.64
N ASP A 67 -46.94 1.28 -39.07
CA ASP A 67 -47.05 0.53 -40.35
C ASP A 67 -47.73 1.39 -41.47
N PRO A 68 -48.01 0.91 -42.72
CA PRO A 68 -47.49 -0.24 -43.48
C PRO A 68 -47.16 0.05 -44.98
N GLU A 69 -46.44 -0.89 -45.61
CA GLU A 69 -46.44 -1.47 -46.99
C GLU A 69 -47.28 -0.84 -48.17
N PRO A 70 -47.03 -1.12 -49.49
CA PRO A 70 -46.70 -2.47 -50.02
C PRO A 70 -45.91 -2.61 -51.37
N ARG A 71 -45.75 -3.90 -51.79
CA ARG A 71 -45.78 -4.46 -53.19
C ARG A 71 -44.51 -4.52 -54.07
N ASN A 72 -44.05 -5.74 -54.38
CA ASN A 72 -44.35 -6.57 -55.58
C ASN A 72 -43.16 -7.52 -55.90
N VAL A 73 -43.31 -8.85 -55.82
CA VAL A 73 -43.68 -9.88 -56.85
C VAL A 73 -42.66 -10.09 -57.99
N GLU A 74 -42.42 -11.38 -58.27
CA GLU A 74 -42.00 -12.03 -59.55
C GLU A 74 -40.49 -12.13 -59.82
N GLU A 75 -39.90 -13.19 -60.39
CA GLU A 75 -40.25 -14.60 -60.66
C GLU A 75 -39.02 -15.25 -61.36
N GLN A 76 -38.68 -16.50 -61.02
CA GLN A 76 -38.35 -17.63 -61.92
C GLN A 76 -37.10 -17.63 -62.84
N GLU A 77 -36.23 -18.65 -62.67
CA GLU A 77 -35.97 -19.80 -63.60
C GLU A 77 -34.76 -19.51 -64.54
N GLU A 78 -33.87 -20.42 -64.96
CA GLU A 78 -33.54 -21.83 -64.71
C GLU A 78 -32.16 -22.13 -65.38
N MET A 79 -31.48 -23.18 -64.88
CA MET A 79 -30.52 -24.10 -65.55
C MET A 79 -29.21 -23.62 -66.23
N SER A 80 -28.06 -24.12 -65.74
CA SER A 80 -27.38 -25.31 -66.33
C SER A 80 -25.91 -25.50 -65.84
N GLU A 81 -25.70 -26.60 -65.10
CA GLU A 81 -24.56 -27.54 -65.01
C GLU A 81 -23.09 -27.07 -64.84
N GLY A 82 -22.42 -27.63 -63.81
CA GLY A 82 -20.95 -27.67 -63.77
C GLY A 82 -20.26 -28.02 -62.43
N ASP A 83 -20.54 -29.22 -61.89
CA ASP A 83 -19.58 -30.11 -61.19
C ASP A 83 -18.87 -29.71 -59.87
N SER A 84 -18.79 -30.74 -59.01
CA SER A 84 -17.88 -30.98 -57.88
C SER A 84 -18.16 -30.33 -56.51
N GLY A 85 -18.46 -31.21 -55.54
CA GLY A 85 -17.79 -31.15 -54.24
C GLY A 85 -18.65 -30.91 -53.00
N LEU A 86 -19.01 -32.03 -52.35
CA LEU A 86 -19.12 -32.22 -50.90
C LEU A 86 -20.30 -31.56 -50.15
N VAL A 87 -21.08 -32.45 -49.55
CA VAL A 87 -22.19 -32.24 -48.63
C VAL A 87 -21.74 -31.41 -47.43
N LEU A 88 -22.30 -30.21 -47.27
CA LEU A 88 -22.39 -29.54 -45.97
C LEU A 88 -23.78 -29.80 -45.42
N GLN A 89 -23.81 -30.45 -44.28
CA GLN A 89 -25.02 -30.67 -43.49
C GLN A 89 -25.14 -29.48 -42.54
N ASP A 90 -26.23 -28.73 -42.70
CA ASP A 90 -26.62 -27.65 -41.79
C ASP A 90 -26.80 -28.21 -40.37
N SER A 91 -26.07 -27.66 -39.42
CA SER A 91 -26.42 -27.74 -38.01
C SER A 91 -26.44 -26.32 -37.46
N ASP A 92 -27.65 -25.81 -37.28
CA ASP A 92 -27.97 -24.64 -36.48
C ASP A 92 -27.18 -24.71 -35.17
N THR A 93 -26.16 -23.86 -35.05
CA THR A 93 -25.46 -23.62 -33.80
C THR A 93 -25.72 -22.16 -33.49
N GLU A 94 -26.55 -21.90 -32.48
CA GLU A 94 -26.67 -20.59 -31.87
C GLU A 94 -25.25 -20.08 -31.55
N PRO A 95 -24.94 -18.78 -31.76
CA PRO A 95 -23.63 -18.27 -31.37
C PRO A 95 -23.52 -18.39 -29.85
N GLU A 96 -22.72 -19.35 -29.39
CA GLU A 96 -22.27 -19.42 -28.00
C GLU A 96 -21.74 -18.05 -27.61
N GLU A 97 -22.28 -17.48 -26.53
CA GLU A 97 -21.74 -16.27 -25.92
C GLU A 97 -20.27 -16.52 -25.58
N LEU A 98 -19.37 -16.02 -26.41
CA LEU A 98 -17.94 -15.99 -26.15
C LEU A 98 -17.72 -15.30 -24.80
N ASP A 99 -17.25 -16.06 -23.82
CA ASP A 99 -17.02 -15.60 -22.45
C ASP A 99 -16.10 -14.37 -22.48
N LYS A 100 -16.66 -13.21 -22.11
CA LYS A 100 -15.99 -11.91 -22.10
C LYS A 100 -14.74 -11.92 -21.19
N ASN A 101 -14.63 -12.91 -20.30
CA ASN A 101 -13.47 -13.13 -19.44
C ASN A 101 -12.27 -13.75 -20.19
N ASP A 102 -12.47 -14.55 -21.24
CA ASP A 102 -11.38 -15.23 -21.96
C ASP A 102 -10.52 -14.24 -22.76
N LEU A 103 -11.12 -13.19 -23.32
CA LEU A 103 -10.42 -12.17 -24.12
C LEU A 103 -9.51 -11.24 -23.29
N ILE A 104 -9.78 -11.09 -21.99
CA ILE A 104 -8.97 -10.30 -21.06
C ILE A 104 -7.77 -11.12 -20.58
N THR A 105 -8.02 -12.40 -20.30
CA THR A 105 -7.03 -13.38 -19.81
C THR A 105 -5.92 -13.61 -20.84
N ASP A 106 -6.26 -13.71 -22.13
CA ASP A 106 -5.29 -13.94 -23.22
C ASP A 106 -4.42 -12.72 -23.56
N ALA A 107 -4.87 -11.49 -23.27
CA ALA A 107 -4.16 -10.26 -23.65
C ALA A 107 -3.08 -9.84 -22.64
N MET A 108 -3.17 -10.27 -21.38
CA MET A 108 -2.34 -9.74 -20.28
C MET A 108 -1.43 -10.80 -19.63
N GLY A 109 -1.60 -12.08 -19.97
CA GLY A 109 -0.85 -13.19 -19.33
C GLY A 109 -1.07 -13.28 -17.81
N TRP A 110 -2.14 -12.66 -17.31
CA TRP A 110 -2.49 -12.49 -15.91
C TRP A 110 -3.94 -12.90 -15.71
N ASN A 111 -4.17 -13.79 -14.76
CA ASN A 111 -5.52 -14.27 -14.46
C ASN A 111 -6.23 -13.26 -13.55
N ILE A 112 -7.31 -12.65 -14.05
CA ILE A 112 -8.10 -11.67 -13.29
C ILE A 112 -8.68 -12.28 -12.00
N GLU A 113 -8.93 -13.59 -11.98
CA GLU A 113 -9.39 -14.33 -10.81
C GLU A 113 -8.29 -14.47 -9.77
N GLU A 114 -7.03 -14.59 -10.18
CA GLU A 114 -5.87 -14.60 -9.26
C GLU A 114 -5.74 -13.25 -8.56
N LEU A 115 -5.81 -12.14 -9.32
CA LEU A 115 -5.81 -10.80 -8.74
C LEU A 115 -6.98 -10.64 -7.76
N TYR A 116 -8.19 -11.01 -8.17
CA TYR A 116 -9.36 -10.89 -7.30
C TYR A 116 -9.23 -11.73 -6.01
N SER A 117 -8.81 -12.99 -6.14
CA SER A 117 -8.56 -13.88 -4.99
C SER A 117 -7.50 -13.31 -4.05
N GLU A 118 -6.50 -12.63 -4.61
CA GLU A 118 -5.46 -11.98 -3.83
C GLU A 118 -5.98 -10.77 -3.05
N ILE A 119 -6.80 -9.92 -3.67
CA ILE A 119 -7.40 -8.78 -2.97
C ILE A 119 -8.41 -9.25 -1.91
N LEU A 120 -9.17 -10.31 -2.18
CA LEU A 120 -10.03 -10.94 -1.16
C LEU A 120 -9.23 -11.41 0.04
N TYR A 121 -8.08 -12.04 -0.19
CA TYR A 121 -7.17 -12.47 0.87
C TYR A 121 -6.64 -11.29 1.69
N GLU A 122 -6.28 -10.17 1.04
CA GLU A 122 -5.84 -8.95 1.72
C GLU A 122 -6.95 -8.30 2.55
N ILE A 123 -8.20 -8.31 2.07
CA ILE A 123 -9.37 -7.84 2.84
C ILE A 123 -9.64 -8.74 4.05
N LEU A 124 -9.51 -10.06 3.91
CA LEU A 124 -9.66 -11.01 5.03
C LEU A 124 -8.61 -10.78 6.13
N HIS A 125 -7.41 -10.34 5.75
CA HIS A 125 -6.28 -10.14 6.65
C HIS A 125 -5.89 -8.65 6.76
N ILE A 126 -6.89 -7.78 6.87
CA ILE A 126 -6.69 -6.34 7.03
C ILE A 126 -5.68 -6.06 8.14
N VAL A 127 -4.74 -5.20 7.81
CA VAL A 127 -3.76 -4.70 8.75
C VAL A 127 -4.12 -3.29 9.18
N GLY A 128 -3.97 -3.02 10.47
CA GLY A 128 -4.27 -1.72 11.05
C GLY A 128 -5.76 -1.49 11.35
N CYS A 129 -6.11 -0.24 11.65
CA CYS A 129 -7.43 0.12 12.18
C CYS A 129 -8.43 0.67 11.16
N ASP A 130 -8.10 0.69 9.86
CA ASP A 130 -8.89 1.41 8.85
C ASP A 130 -10.18 0.71 8.42
N ALA A 131 -10.35 -0.58 8.74
CA ALA A 131 -11.58 -1.36 8.52
C ALA A 131 -11.62 -2.54 9.49
N SER A 132 -11.90 -2.25 10.76
CA SER A 132 -11.77 -3.22 11.86
C SER A 132 -13.08 -3.93 12.21
N THR A 133 -14.21 -3.50 11.65
CA THR A 133 -15.54 -4.09 11.91
C THR A 133 -15.97 -5.04 10.79
N GLU A 134 -16.80 -6.04 11.13
CA GLU A 134 -17.37 -6.98 10.14
C GLU A 134 -18.23 -6.27 9.08
N ASP A 135 -18.93 -5.20 9.47
CA ASP A 135 -19.74 -4.38 8.56
C ASP A 135 -18.87 -3.64 7.55
N GLU A 136 -17.77 -3.02 7.99
CA GLU A 136 -16.81 -2.34 7.10
C GLU A 136 -16.17 -3.35 6.14
N GLN A 137 -15.73 -4.51 6.63
CA GLN A 137 -15.15 -5.55 5.77
C GLN A 137 -16.15 -6.06 4.73
N SER A 138 -17.42 -6.22 5.11
CA SER A 138 -18.51 -6.59 4.18
C SER A 138 -18.73 -5.55 3.09
N GLN A 139 -18.61 -4.25 3.41
CA GLN A 139 -18.67 -3.17 2.42
C GLN A 139 -17.50 -3.26 1.43
N LEU A 140 -16.31 -3.64 1.88
CA LEU A 140 -15.15 -3.82 0.99
C LEU A 140 -15.37 -5.00 0.04
N PHE A 141 -15.90 -6.12 0.51
CA PHE A 141 -16.23 -7.27 -0.36
C PHE A 141 -17.26 -6.89 -1.43
N ASN A 142 -18.32 -6.18 -1.04
CA ASN A 142 -19.34 -5.71 -1.97
C ASN A 142 -18.78 -4.76 -3.02
N TYR A 143 -17.98 -3.79 -2.61
CA TYR A 143 -17.32 -2.85 -3.51
C TYR A 143 -16.38 -3.59 -4.49
N LEU A 144 -15.56 -4.51 -3.97
CA LEU A 144 -14.62 -5.28 -4.79
C LEU A 144 -15.37 -6.09 -5.85
N GLN A 145 -16.41 -6.82 -5.45
CA GLN A 145 -17.25 -7.61 -6.35
C GLN A 145 -17.84 -6.77 -7.48
N GLN A 146 -18.42 -5.61 -7.14
CA GLN A 146 -18.98 -4.68 -8.13
C GLN A 146 -17.92 -4.11 -9.07
N SER A 147 -16.73 -3.77 -8.55
CA SER A 147 -15.65 -3.22 -9.36
C SER A 147 -15.06 -4.22 -10.36
N PHE A 148 -15.06 -5.52 -10.02
CA PHE A 148 -14.63 -6.60 -10.92
C PHE A 148 -15.78 -7.16 -11.76
N LYS A 149 -17.03 -6.70 -11.56
CA LYS A 149 -18.25 -7.17 -12.24
C LYS A 149 -18.42 -8.70 -12.14
N LEU A 150 -18.07 -9.28 -10.99
CA LEU A 150 -18.19 -10.72 -10.76
C LEU A 150 -19.59 -11.08 -10.24
N ASP A 151 -20.13 -12.20 -10.73
CA ASP A 151 -21.36 -12.78 -10.22
C ASP A 151 -21.18 -13.35 -8.80
N ASP A 152 -22.31 -13.56 -8.12
CA ASP A 152 -22.34 -14.01 -6.73
C ASP A 152 -21.75 -15.43 -6.57
N GLU A 153 -21.92 -16.32 -7.54
CA GLU A 153 -21.42 -17.70 -7.45
C GLU A 153 -19.90 -17.71 -7.48
N LYS A 154 -19.29 -17.00 -8.45
CA LYS A 154 -17.84 -16.84 -8.56
C LYS A 154 -17.25 -16.11 -7.36
N HIS A 155 -17.87 -15.01 -6.90
CA HIS A 155 -17.40 -14.30 -5.71
C HIS A 155 -17.34 -15.23 -4.49
N ASN A 156 -18.43 -15.95 -4.21
CA ASN A 156 -18.50 -16.85 -3.06
C ASN A 156 -17.48 -17.99 -3.15
N HIS A 157 -17.26 -18.53 -4.36
CA HIS A 157 -16.25 -19.57 -4.57
C HIS A 157 -14.83 -19.05 -4.27
N LEU A 158 -14.44 -17.91 -4.86
CA LEU A 158 -13.11 -17.32 -4.67
C LEU A 158 -12.87 -16.85 -3.23
N LEU A 159 -13.91 -16.33 -2.56
CA LEU A 159 -13.85 -15.95 -1.15
C LEU A 159 -13.63 -17.17 -0.25
N GLU A 160 -14.29 -18.29 -0.53
CA GLU A 160 -14.08 -19.53 0.22
C GLU A 160 -12.66 -20.06 0.02
N MET A 161 -12.13 -20.02 -1.21
CA MET A 161 -10.74 -20.36 -1.47
C MET A 161 -9.76 -19.44 -0.72
N ALA A 162 -10.02 -18.13 -0.69
CA ALA A 162 -9.18 -17.17 0.02
C ALA A 162 -9.17 -17.41 1.54
N ARG A 163 -10.30 -17.81 2.13
CA ARG A 163 -10.41 -18.16 3.57
C ARG A 163 -9.61 -19.40 3.96
N GLN A 164 -9.33 -20.29 3.01
CA GLN A 164 -8.58 -21.51 3.24
C GLN A 164 -7.06 -21.30 3.17
N LYS A 165 -6.59 -20.13 2.68
CA LYS A 165 -5.17 -19.77 2.68
C LYS A 165 -4.67 -19.55 4.11
N GLU A 166 -3.41 -19.88 4.36
CA GLU A 166 -2.75 -19.57 5.64
C GLU A 166 -2.66 -18.05 5.84
N ALA A 167 -2.79 -17.59 7.08
CA ALA A 167 -2.69 -16.17 7.41
C ALA A 167 -1.28 -15.63 7.07
N PRO A 168 -1.17 -14.37 6.63
CA PRO A 168 0.10 -13.81 6.19
C PRO A 168 1.02 -13.54 7.37
N ASN A 169 2.32 -13.68 7.14
CA ASN A 169 3.34 -13.23 8.10
C ASN A 169 3.40 -11.70 8.07
N ILE A 170 2.75 -11.05 9.04
CA ILE A 170 2.78 -9.60 9.18
C ILE A 170 4.03 -9.16 9.95
N LEU A 171 4.69 -8.12 9.45
CA LEU A 171 5.81 -7.46 10.10
C LEU A 171 5.40 -6.04 10.54
N LEU A 172 5.73 -5.70 11.78
CA LEU A 172 5.68 -4.34 12.29
C LEU A 172 7.05 -3.69 12.08
N ASN A 173 7.13 -2.75 11.15
CA ASN A 173 8.33 -1.96 10.92
C ASN A 173 8.32 -0.74 11.82
N VAL A 174 9.33 -0.60 12.67
CA VAL A 174 9.49 0.49 13.63
C VAL A 174 10.80 1.20 13.37
N GLU A 175 10.73 2.49 13.07
CA GLU A 175 11.88 3.39 13.10
C GLU A 175 11.90 4.15 14.41
N VAL A 176 12.99 4.00 15.16
CA VAL A 176 13.29 4.82 16.32
C VAL A 176 14.06 6.05 15.84
N ILE A 177 13.37 7.20 15.80
CA ILE A 177 13.93 8.41 15.18
C ILE A 177 14.77 9.17 16.20
N GLU A 178 14.13 9.74 17.22
CA GLU A 178 14.76 10.65 18.17
C GLU A 178 13.98 10.67 19.50
N ALA A 179 14.65 11.07 20.58
CA ALA A 179 13.99 11.43 21.83
C ALA A 179 14.37 12.84 22.26
N ARG A 180 13.56 13.42 23.15
CA ARG A 180 13.83 14.73 23.75
C ARG A 180 13.42 14.79 25.20
N GLU A 181 14.05 15.71 25.92
CA GLU A 181 13.76 16.00 27.33
C GLU A 181 13.81 14.76 28.23
N LEU A 182 14.70 13.81 27.91
CA LEU A 182 14.90 12.62 28.73
C LEU A 182 15.28 13.02 30.16
N LYS A 183 14.84 12.24 31.15
CA LYS A 183 15.23 12.48 32.54
C LYS A 183 16.68 12.02 32.74
N PRO A 184 17.55 12.91 33.24
CA PRO A 184 18.94 12.57 33.44
C PRO A 184 19.06 11.48 34.48
N LYS A 185 19.92 10.52 34.17
CA LYS A 185 20.29 9.47 35.08
C LYS A 185 21.68 9.74 35.59
N ASP A 186 22.69 9.93 34.77
CA ASP A 186 24.07 10.06 35.23
C ASP A 186 24.35 11.26 36.15
N ALA A 187 25.44 11.14 36.92
CA ALA A 187 25.93 12.20 37.81
C ALA A 187 26.38 13.48 37.07
N ASN A 188 26.72 13.38 35.78
CA ASN A 188 27.03 14.52 34.90
C ASN A 188 25.77 15.35 34.55
N GLY A 189 24.57 14.87 34.91
CA GLY A 189 23.29 15.50 34.60
C GLY A 189 22.77 15.19 33.19
N LEU A 190 23.30 14.14 32.55
CA LEU A 190 22.93 13.63 31.23
C LEU A 190 22.59 12.13 31.36
N SER A 191 22.59 11.41 30.23
CA SER A 191 22.36 9.97 30.13
C SER A 191 23.08 9.42 28.91
N ASP A 192 23.29 8.11 28.88
CA ASP A 192 23.78 7.33 27.73
C ASP A 192 22.62 6.48 27.16
N PRO A 193 21.59 7.08 26.53
CA PRO A 193 20.37 6.37 26.19
C PRO A 193 20.48 5.37 25.04
N PHE A 194 19.78 4.25 25.16
CA PHE A 194 19.41 3.35 24.06
C PHE A 194 17.96 2.86 24.24
N CYS A 195 17.31 2.46 23.15
CA CYS A 195 15.97 1.91 23.17
C CYS A 195 16.00 0.38 23.07
N THR A 196 15.07 -0.28 23.77
CA THR A 196 14.75 -1.70 23.62
C THR A 196 13.31 -1.82 23.16
N LEU A 197 13.08 -2.54 22.07
CA LEU A 197 11.77 -2.79 21.47
C LEU A 197 11.40 -4.28 21.55
N PHE A 198 10.14 -4.57 21.81
CA PHE A 198 9.58 -5.93 21.76
C PHE A 198 8.05 -5.87 21.65
N LEU A 199 7.44 -6.96 21.19
CA LEU A 199 5.99 -7.15 21.22
C LEU A 199 5.57 -7.84 22.52
N SER A 200 4.33 -7.59 22.97
CA SER A 200 3.75 -8.23 24.15
C SER A 200 3.65 -9.76 24.04
N SER A 201 3.38 -10.29 22.85
CA SER A 201 3.40 -11.72 22.54
C SER A 201 4.82 -12.31 22.64
N ALA A 202 5.83 -11.57 22.21
CA ALA A 202 7.20 -12.05 22.04
C ALA A 202 8.22 -11.30 22.93
N VAL A 203 7.99 -11.26 24.25
CA VAL A 203 8.83 -10.50 25.23
C VAL A 203 10.32 -10.90 25.23
N ALA A 204 10.63 -12.12 24.80
CA ALA A 204 12.00 -12.63 24.67
C ALA A 204 12.72 -12.10 23.40
N HIS A 205 11.99 -11.75 22.35
CA HIS A 205 12.52 -11.18 21.12
C HIS A 205 12.68 -9.67 21.26
N ARG A 206 13.85 -9.26 21.76
CA ARG A 206 14.18 -7.85 22.00
C ARG A 206 15.14 -7.31 20.95
N PHE A 207 14.86 -6.11 20.48
CA PHE A 207 15.69 -5.35 19.57
C PHE A 207 16.25 -4.13 20.29
N ASN A 208 17.53 -3.84 20.12
CA ASN A 208 18.17 -2.70 20.79
C ASN A 208 18.74 -1.74 19.76
N THR A 209 18.62 -0.44 20.02
CA THR A 209 19.33 0.57 19.24
C THR A 209 20.78 0.70 19.69
N SER A 210 21.56 1.46 18.93
CA SER A 210 22.84 1.96 19.41
C SER A 210 22.70 2.85 20.66
N VAL A 211 23.74 2.87 21.49
CA VAL A 211 23.85 3.79 22.64
C VAL A 211 24.31 5.15 22.15
N LYS A 212 23.66 6.22 22.60
CA LYS A 212 24.09 7.61 22.34
C LYS A 212 24.65 8.20 23.62
N GLN A 213 25.87 8.71 23.58
CA GLN A 213 26.57 9.16 24.79
C GLN A 213 26.16 10.56 25.22
N ALA A 214 26.08 10.78 26.53
CA ALA A 214 25.96 12.05 27.22
C ALA A 214 24.93 13.00 26.59
N THR A 215 23.70 12.52 26.42
CA THR A 215 22.62 13.31 25.80
C THR A 215 21.25 13.03 26.42
N LEU A 216 20.42 14.08 26.51
CA LEU A 216 18.99 13.97 26.85
C LEU A 216 18.09 14.15 25.62
N SER A 217 18.69 14.28 24.43
CA SER A 217 18.00 14.43 23.15
C SER A 217 18.74 13.62 22.07
N PRO A 218 18.76 12.28 22.18
CA PRO A 218 19.42 11.40 21.22
C PRO A 218 18.67 11.32 19.89
N THR A 219 19.42 11.09 18.81
CA THR A 219 18.92 10.73 17.48
C THR A 219 19.51 9.38 17.09
N TRP A 220 18.63 8.42 16.76
CA TRP A 220 19.01 7.06 16.37
C TRP A 220 18.83 6.83 14.87
N GLU A 221 17.64 7.11 14.34
CA GLU A 221 17.26 6.82 12.93
C GLU A 221 17.47 5.35 12.56
N GLU A 222 17.11 4.44 13.47
CA GLU A 222 17.33 3.00 13.33
C GLU A 222 16.00 2.27 13.07
N HIS A 223 16.00 1.37 12.08
CA HIS A 223 14.83 0.59 11.65
C HIS A 223 14.87 -0.84 12.17
N PHE A 224 13.72 -1.35 12.61
CA PHE A 224 13.53 -2.71 13.09
C PHE A 224 12.26 -3.29 12.47
N SER A 225 12.28 -4.58 12.14
CA SER A 225 11.11 -5.33 11.68
C SER A 225 10.79 -6.42 12.70
N LEU A 226 9.62 -6.32 13.33
CA LEU A 226 9.17 -7.24 14.37
C LEU A 226 8.06 -8.13 13.80
N PRO A 227 8.21 -9.47 13.81
CA PRO A 227 7.14 -10.37 13.37
C PRO A 227 5.97 -10.30 14.34
N VAL A 228 4.76 -10.10 13.80
CA VAL A 228 3.52 -9.95 14.57
C VAL A 228 2.74 -11.26 14.51
N GLU A 229 2.38 -11.80 15.68
CA GLU A 229 1.55 -13.01 15.76
C GLU A 229 0.05 -12.66 15.68
N ASN A 230 -0.39 -11.64 16.43
CA ASN A 230 -1.79 -11.21 16.45
C ASN A 230 -1.90 -9.67 16.51
N PRO A 231 -2.08 -8.99 15.37
CA PRO A 231 -2.16 -7.52 15.32
C PRO A 231 -3.28 -6.91 16.18
N SER A 232 -4.37 -7.65 16.42
CA SER A 232 -5.53 -7.17 17.18
C SER A 232 -5.30 -7.13 18.69
N GLU A 233 -4.40 -7.97 19.19
CA GLU A 233 -4.11 -8.10 20.62
C GLU A 233 -2.72 -7.58 21.01
N ASP A 234 -1.78 -7.57 20.06
CA ASP A 234 -0.41 -7.22 20.35
C ASP A 234 -0.20 -5.73 20.67
N VAL A 235 0.82 -5.50 21.48
CA VAL A 235 1.25 -4.19 21.96
C VAL A 235 2.75 -4.06 21.74
N LEU A 236 3.15 -3.05 20.96
CA LEU A 236 4.54 -2.63 20.84
C LEU A 236 4.96 -1.99 22.15
N CYS A 237 5.99 -2.54 22.78
CA CYS A 237 6.61 -2.00 23.98
C CYS A 237 7.96 -1.39 23.62
N VAL A 238 8.19 -0.14 24.02
CA VAL A 238 9.47 0.54 23.85
C VAL A 238 9.96 1.03 25.21
N GLU A 239 11.14 0.57 25.61
CA GLU A 239 11.81 0.95 26.84
C GLU A 239 13.07 1.76 26.49
N VAL A 240 13.25 2.94 27.09
CA VAL A 240 14.48 3.73 26.99
C VAL A 240 15.31 3.48 28.23
N TRP A 241 16.53 3.00 28.03
CA TRP A 241 17.48 2.62 29.06
C TRP A 241 18.70 3.55 29.03
N ASP A 242 19.28 3.77 30.20
CA ASP A 242 20.54 4.45 30.39
C ASP A 242 21.64 3.39 30.52
N PHE A 243 22.60 3.42 29.60
CA PHE A 243 23.70 2.47 29.61
C PHE A 243 24.73 2.85 30.68
N ASP A 244 24.95 1.96 31.64
CA ASP A 244 25.95 2.13 32.69
C ASP A 244 27.20 1.31 32.36
N PRO A 245 28.31 1.93 31.91
CA PRO A 245 29.54 1.18 31.65
C PRO A 245 30.08 0.54 32.94
N ALA A 246 30.71 -0.62 32.78
CA ALA A 246 31.38 -1.31 33.88
C ALA A 246 32.66 -0.56 34.28
N GLU A 247 32.52 0.37 35.23
CA GLU A 247 33.61 1.21 35.72
C GLU A 247 34.02 0.85 37.14
N THR A 248 35.31 0.85 37.41
CA THR A 248 35.85 0.65 38.75
C THR A 248 35.53 1.85 39.66
N VAL A 249 35.55 1.63 40.98
CA VAL A 249 35.40 2.70 41.98
C VAL A 249 36.40 3.83 41.75
N ARG A 250 37.64 3.50 41.33
CA ARG A 250 38.70 4.48 41.07
C ARG A 250 38.34 5.40 39.89
N GLU A 251 37.83 4.84 38.81
CA GLU A 251 37.41 5.60 37.63
C GLU A 251 36.23 6.51 37.96
N LYS A 252 35.22 6.00 38.67
CA LYS A 252 34.10 6.83 39.16
C LYS A 252 34.55 7.96 40.10
N MET A 253 35.56 7.73 40.94
CA MET A 253 36.13 8.77 41.81
C MET A 253 36.86 9.88 41.06
N MET A 254 37.50 9.58 39.92
CA MET A 254 38.14 10.61 39.09
C MET A 254 37.12 11.57 38.47
N LYS A 255 35.89 11.10 38.24
CA LYS A 255 34.78 11.90 37.68
C LYS A 255 34.14 12.86 38.68
N ILE A 256 34.53 12.87 39.95
CA ILE A 256 33.94 13.76 40.98
C ILE A 256 34.01 15.25 40.60
N GLY A 257 35.03 15.64 39.83
CA GLY A 257 35.21 17.01 39.33
C GLY A 257 34.25 17.41 38.20
N GLU A 258 33.61 16.45 37.54
CA GLU A 258 32.71 16.66 36.40
C GLU A 258 31.23 16.68 36.83
N VAL A 259 30.96 16.34 38.08
CA VAL A 259 29.61 16.20 38.63
C VAL A 259 28.95 17.56 38.84
N LYS A 260 27.72 17.72 38.34
CA LYS A 260 26.96 18.96 38.48
C LYS A 260 26.13 18.97 39.76
N GLY A 261 26.55 19.81 40.71
CA GLY A 261 25.79 20.15 41.91
C GLY A 261 25.61 19.00 42.92
N VAL A 262 24.93 19.31 44.03
CA VAL A 262 24.79 18.40 45.18
C VAL A 262 24.00 17.12 44.87
N ARG A 263 23.06 17.18 43.92
CA ARG A 263 22.27 16.01 43.50
C ARG A 263 23.12 15.02 42.71
N GLY A 264 23.95 15.51 41.78
CA GLY A 264 24.90 14.67 41.04
C GLY A 264 25.89 14.00 41.99
N LEU A 265 26.42 14.74 42.97
CA LEU A 265 27.43 14.21 43.91
C LEU A 265 26.85 13.11 44.79
N ARG A 266 25.60 13.29 45.25
CA ARG A 266 24.85 12.26 45.97
C ARG A 266 24.65 11.01 45.12
N LYS A 267 24.35 11.17 43.82
CA LYS A 267 24.16 10.02 42.92
C LYS A 267 25.49 9.29 42.68
N LEU A 268 26.57 10.00 42.39
CA LEU A 268 27.90 9.42 42.24
C LEU A 268 28.33 8.61 43.48
N MET A 269 28.13 9.15 44.69
CA MET A 269 28.42 8.39 45.92
C MET A 269 27.58 7.12 46.05
N LYS A 270 26.29 7.18 45.65
CA LYS A 270 25.42 6.00 45.66
C LYS A 270 25.92 4.94 44.69
N GLU A 271 26.31 5.33 43.48
CA GLU A 271 26.88 4.42 42.49
C GLU A 271 28.19 3.80 42.96
N ILE A 272 29.12 4.59 43.49
CA ILE A 272 30.38 4.11 44.06
C ILE A 272 30.12 3.07 45.15
N ALA A 273 29.15 3.32 46.04
CA ALA A 273 28.78 2.39 47.09
C ALA A 273 28.24 1.06 46.53
N VAL A 274 27.43 1.10 45.46
CA VAL A 274 26.92 -0.09 44.77
C VAL A 274 28.06 -0.86 44.10
N THR A 275 28.94 -0.19 43.37
CA THR A 275 30.11 -0.82 42.72
C THR A 275 31.03 -1.46 43.76
N ALA A 276 31.30 -0.78 44.88
CA ALA A 276 32.18 -1.30 45.94
C ALA A 276 31.59 -2.51 46.67
N SER A 277 30.26 -2.61 46.78
CA SER A 277 29.57 -3.65 47.55
C SER A 277 29.11 -4.85 46.72
N THR A 278 28.77 -4.64 45.45
CA THR A 278 28.15 -5.68 44.60
C THR A 278 28.90 -5.96 43.30
N GLY A 279 29.77 -5.05 42.85
CA GLY A 279 30.44 -5.14 41.55
C GLY A 279 29.49 -5.18 40.35
N LYS A 280 28.19 -4.87 40.54
CA LYS A 280 27.18 -4.88 39.48
C LYS A 280 27.04 -3.51 38.82
N HIS A 281 26.82 -3.55 37.50
CA HIS A 281 26.58 -2.42 36.63
C HIS A 281 25.30 -2.73 35.85
N ASP A 282 24.15 -2.35 36.40
CA ASP A 282 22.86 -2.63 35.80
C ASP A 282 22.32 -1.35 35.16
N ASN A 283 22.02 -1.40 33.86
CA ASN A 283 21.43 -0.28 33.11
C ASN A 283 20.16 0.26 33.81
N GLU A 284 20.02 1.58 33.89
CA GLU A 284 18.87 2.20 34.56
C GLU A 284 17.74 2.52 33.57
N LEU A 285 16.52 2.04 33.84
CA LEU A 285 15.37 2.41 33.02
C LEU A 285 15.06 3.92 33.14
N VAL A 286 15.10 4.63 32.00
CA VAL A 286 14.71 6.03 31.87
C VAL A 286 13.20 6.14 31.87
N GLY A 287 12.54 5.48 30.92
CA GLY A 287 11.09 5.44 30.79
C GLY A 287 10.64 4.43 29.75
N CYS A 288 9.34 4.17 29.68
CA CYS A 288 8.74 3.23 28.75
C CYS A 288 7.45 3.79 28.15
N THR A 289 7.07 3.27 27.00
CA THR A 289 5.77 3.50 26.37
C THR A 289 5.25 2.20 25.76
N SER A 290 3.94 2.13 25.56
CA SER A 290 3.26 0.96 25.01
C SER A 290 2.22 1.42 24.00
N LEU A 291 2.18 0.77 22.85
CA LEU A 291 1.30 1.12 21.73
C LEU A 291 0.56 -0.13 21.27
N PRO A 292 -0.77 -0.21 21.48
CA PRO A 292 -1.58 -1.28 20.93
C PRO A 292 -1.58 -1.22 19.40
N LEU A 293 -1.28 -2.35 18.74
CA LEU A 293 -1.17 -2.43 17.28
C LEU A 293 -2.52 -2.17 16.60
N LYS A 294 -3.63 -2.58 17.23
CA LYS A 294 -5.01 -2.31 16.78
C LYS A 294 -5.38 -0.83 16.62
N ASN A 295 -4.56 0.10 17.10
CA ASN A 295 -4.80 1.54 16.99
C ASN A 295 -3.93 2.19 15.89
N ILE A 296 -3.13 1.41 15.17
CA ILE A 296 -2.21 1.89 14.16
C ILE A 296 -2.90 1.80 12.79
N PRO A 297 -2.98 2.87 12.01
CA PRO A 297 -3.53 2.81 10.67
C PRO A 297 -2.62 1.99 9.74
N ALA A 298 -3.21 1.36 8.73
CA ALA A 298 -2.51 0.59 7.69
C ALA A 298 -1.45 1.44 6.99
N SER A 299 -1.78 2.71 6.69
CA SER A 299 -0.86 3.68 6.09
C SER A 299 0.40 3.95 6.91
N GLY A 300 0.44 3.44 8.14
CA GLY A 300 1.44 3.77 9.14
C GLY A 300 1.29 5.18 9.67
N GLN A 301 2.13 5.51 10.64
CA GLN A 301 2.09 6.79 11.32
C GLN A 301 3.47 7.18 11.83
N THR A 302 3.80 8.47 11.78
CA THR A 302 4.92 9.06 12.50
C THR A 302 4.40 9.96 13.60
N PHE A 303 4.79 9.72 14.85
CA PHE A 303 4.25 10.47 15.99
C PHE A 303 5.24 10.53 17.16
N TRP A 304 4.96 11.46 18.07
CA TRP A 304 5.64 11.54 19.37
C TRP A 304 4.83 10.80 20.42
N CYS A 305 5.48 9.93 21.19
CA CYS A 305 4.92 9.28 22.36
C CYS A 305 5.63 9.78 23.64
N SER A 306 4.86 10.01 24.70
CA SER A 306 5.44 10.36 25.99
C SER A 306 5.94 9.10 26.71
N LEU A 307 7.16 9.18 27.22
CA LEU A 307 7.76 8.13 28.04
C LEU A 307 7.30 8.28 29.48
N GLU A 308 6.86 7.19 30.09
CA GLU A 308 6.45 7.15 31.49
C GLU A 308 7.43 6.37 32.35
N LYS A 309 7.47 6.66 33.64
CA LYS A 309 8.22 5.84 34.58
C LYS A 309 7.44 4.54 34.80
N LYS A 310 8.10 3.38 34.72
CA LYS A 310 7.45 2.08 34.97
C LYS A 310 6.65 2.08 36.27
N GLY A 311 5.35 1.79 36.15
CA GLY A 311 4.38 1.74 37.25
C GLY A 311 3.98 3.10 37.85
N LYS A 312 4.32 4.23 37.21
CA LYS A 312 4.00 5.59 37.68
C LYS A 312 3.71 6.52 36.50
N ALA A 313 2.58 7.23 36.54
CA ALA A 313 2.21 8.29 35.59
C ALA A 313 3.08 9.55 35.77
N LYS A 314 4.39 9.42 35.55
CA LYS A 314 5.38 10.50 35.65
C LYS A 314 6.19 10.54 34.36
N LYS A 315 5.98 11.58 33.56
CA LYS A 315 6.71 11.83 32.31
C LYS A 315 8.24 11.80 32.51
N GLN A 316 8.91 11.02 31.66
CA GLN A 316 10.37 10.81 31.63
C GLN A 316 11.03 11.35 30.36
N GLY A 317 10.26 11.84 29.39
CA GLY A 317 10.72 12.40 28.12
C GLY A 317 9.67 12.18 27.04
N ASP A 318 10.00 12.53 25.80
CA ASP A 318 9.23 12.15 24.61
C ASP A 318 10.13 11.37 23.64
N LEU A 319 9.55 10.41 22.94
CA LEU A 319 10.20 9.59 21.92
C LEU A 319 9.41 9.73 20.62
N LYS A 320 10.11 9.84 19.48
CA LYS A 320 9.49 9.92 18.16
C LYS A 320 9.72 8.62 17.43
N LEU A 321 8.62 8.04 16.96
CA LEU A 321 8.61 6.77 16.24
C LEU A 321 7.93 6.96 14.89
N ARG A 322 8.38 6.21 13.89
CA ARG A 322 7.60 5.92 12.68
C ARG A 322 7.29 4.44 12.65
N ILE A 323 6.01 4.11 12.42
CA ILE A 323 5.52 2.74 12.44
C ILE A 323 4.73 2.48 11.17
N THR A 324 5.01 1.37 10.51
CA THR A 324 4.33 0.91 9.29
C THR A 324 4.23 -0.61 9.35
N PHE A 325 3.20 -1.17 8.72
CA PHE A 325 3.13 -2.62 8.55
C PHE A 325 3.69 -3.04 7.19
N SER A 326 4.07 -4.31 7.06
CA SER A 326 4.34 -4.95 5.78
C SER A 326 4.08 -6.46 5.87
N SER A 327 4.05 -7.14 4.72
CA SER A 327 4.02 -8.60 4.63
C SER A 327 5.13 -9.08 3.68
N GLU A 328 5.56 -10.34 3.84
CA GLU A 328 6.52 -10.99 2.95
C GLU A 328 5.86 -11.41 1.63
N LYS A 329 5.61 -10.45 0.73
CA LYS A 329 5.07 -10.72 -0.62
C LYS A 329 6.09 -10.41 -1.73
N ASN A 330 5.92 -11.04 -2.89
CA ASN A 330 6.79 -10.84 -4.05
C ASN A 330 6.57 -9.47 -4.70
N SER A 331 7.53 -8.55 -4.50
CA SER A 331 7.48 -7.15 -4.98
C SER A 331 7.31 -6.95 -6.50
N GLN A 332 7.75 -7.90 -7.35
CA GLN A 332 7.66 -7.74 -8.81
C GLN A 332 6.22 -7.91 -9.33
N VAL A 333 5.50 -8.86 -8.74
CA VAL A 333 4.08 -9.11 -9.08
C VAL A 333 3.22 -7.98 -8.50
N ALA A 334 3.49 -7.58 -7.25
CA ALA A 334 2.74 -6.52 -6.57
C ALA A 334 2.58 -5.21 -7.36
N PHE A 335 3.60 -4.76 -8.09
CA PHE A 335 3.50 -3.52 -8.87
C PHE A 335 2.46 -3.61 -9.99
N GLN A 336 2.45 -4.74 -10.71
CA GLN A 336 1.50 -4.99 -11.78
C GLN A 336 0.09 -5.20 -11.20
N GLU A 337 -0.06 -5.98 -10.11
CA GLU A 337 -1.33 -6.15 -9.37
C GLU A 337 -1.92 -4.79 -8.99
N HIS A 338 -1.11 -3.94 -8.37
CA HIS A 338 -1.56 -2.64 -7.92
C HIS A 338 -2.01 -1.73 -9.07
N ARG A 339 -1.28 -1.76 -10.19
CA ARG A 339 -1.63 -1.01 -11.39
C ARG A 339 -2.99 -1.45 -11.94
N HIS A 340 -3.22 -2.76 -12.05
CA HIS A 340 -4.50 -3.31 -12.51
C HIS A 340 -5.63 -2.98 -11.54
N LEU A 341 -5.37 -3.05 -10.24
CA LEU A 341 -6.34 -2.71 -9.20
C LEU A 341 -6.77 -1.24 -9.27
N ILE A 342 -5.82 -0.30 -9.40
CA ILE A 342 -6.12 1.13 -9.59
C ILE A 342 -7.03 1.33 -10.80
N ARG A 343 -6.71 0.67 -11.92
CA ARG A 343 -7.47 0.80 -13.17
C ARG A 343 -8.90 0.31 -13.01
N LEU A 344 -9.10 -0.88 -12.43
CA LEU A 344 -10.43 -1.46 -12.21
C LEU A 344 -11.29 -0.57 -11.32
N MET A 345 -10.73 -0.08 -10.21
CA MET A 345 -11.44 0.84 -9.32
C MET A 345 -11.75 2.17 -9.99
N LEU A 346 -10.81 2.72 -10.76
CA LEU A 346 -11.03 3.98 -11.46
C LEU A 346 -12.17 3.87 -12.49
N LEU A 347 -12.19 2.79 -13.27
CA LEU A 347 -13.26 2.54 -14.23
C LEU A 347 -14.62 2.39 -13.54
N HIS A 348 -14.67 1.63 -12.45
CA HIS A 348 -15.89 1.46 -11.65
C HIS A 348 -16.41 2.78 -11.09
N GLU A 349 -15.53 3.62 -10.53
CA GLU A 349 -15.91 4.91 -9.97
C GLU A 349 -16.40 5.90 -11.05
N LEU A 350 -15.77 5.91 -12.22
CA LEU A 350 -16.19 6.75 -13.34
C LEU A 350 -17.58 6.34 -13.86
N GLU A 351 -17.85 5.04 -13.94
CA GLU A 351 -19.16 4.49 -14.34
C GLU A 351 -20.24 4.87 -13.33
N ASN A 352 -19.97 4.72 -12.02
CA ASN A 352 -20.91 5.03 -10.96
C ASN A 352 -21.16 6.52 -10.77
N ALA A 353 -20.12 7.35 -10.90
CA ALA A 353 -20.24 8.79 -10.68
C ALA A 353 -21.17 9.45 -11.72
N LYS A 354 -21.37 8.83 -12.90
CA LYS A 354 -22.03 9.46 -14.07
C LYS A 354 -21.46 10.85 -14.39
N VAL A 355 -20.21 11.08 -14.00
CA VAL A 355 -19.49 12.34 -14.20
C VAL A 355 -18.62 12.15 -15.42
N ALA A 356 -18.62 13.13 -16.33
CA ALA A 356 -17.76 13.08 -17.50
C ALA A 356 -16.28 12.88 -17.07
N PRO A 357 -15.49 12.03 -17.74
CA PRO A 357 -14.16 11.59 -17.26
C PRO A 357 -13.20 12.72 -16.85
N TYR A 358 -13.33 13.89 -17.48
CA TYR A 358 -12.52 15.09 -17.20
C TYR A 358 -12.85 15.84 -15.91
N ARG A 359 -13.91 15.44 -15.21
CA ARG A 359 -14.32 16.02 -13.93
C ARG A 359 -13.97 15.14 -12.74
N TRP A 360 -13.30 14.01 -12.97
CA TRP A 360 -12.75 13.21 -11.88
C TRP A 360 -11.75 14.05 -11.08
N ASN A 361 -11.95 14.11 -9.76
CA ASN A 361 -11.18 14.98 -8.87
C ASN A 361 -9.95 14.29 -8.27
N GLY A 362 -9.67 13.05 -8.70
CA GLY A 362 -8.54 12.25 -8.21
C GLY A 362 -8.77 11.60 -6.85
N LYS A 363 -10.01 11.57 -6.34
CA LYS A 363 -10.35 10.94 -5.05
C LYS A 363 -11.24 9.73 -5.25
N PHE A 364 -10.79 8.60 -4.72
CA PHE A 364 -11.57 7.37 -4.68
C PHE A 364 -12.62 7.42 -3.57
N SER A 365 -13.63 6.56 -3.63
CA SER A 365 -14.48 6.29 -2.48
C SER A 365 -13.67 5.68 -1.33
N GLN A 366 -14.21 5.75 -0.11
CA GLN A 366 -13.54 5.20 1.08
C GLN A 366 -13.21 3.70 0.91
N SER A 367 -14.12 2.91 0.32
CA SER A 367 -13.88 1.48 0.08
C SER A 367 -12.71 1.24 -0.88
N ALA A 368 -12.63 1.99 -1.97
CA ALA A 368 -11.49 1.91 -2.89
C ALA A 368 -10.19 2.37 -2.23
N GLU A 369 -10.19 3.49 -1.50
CA GLU A 369 -9.00 3.96 -0.79
C GLU A 369 -8.49 2.92 0.21
N THR A 370 -9.40 2.28 0.97
CA THR A 370 -9.02 1.22 1.92
C THR A 370 -8.44 -0.01 1.22
N ILE A 371 -9.08 -0.51 0.15
CA ILE A 371 -8.56 -1.69 -0.56
C ILE A 371 -7.21 -1.39 -1.19
N LEU A 372 -7.05 -0.24 -1.86
CA LEU A 372 -5.77 0.18 -2.41
C LEU A 372 -4.71 0.29 -1.32
N MET A 373 -5.04 0.89 -0.17
CA MET A 373 -4.12 1.02 0.96
C MET A 373 -3.70 -0.34 1.52
N GLN A 374 -4.64 -1.27 1.69
CA GLN A 374 -4.33 -2.62 2.16
C GLN A 374 -3.38 -3.34 1.20
N HIS A 375 -3.67 -3.29 -0.10
CA HIS A 375 -2.81 -3.87 -1.12
C HIS A 375 -1.40 -3.27 -1.07
N LEU A 376 -1.29 -1.94 -1.00
CA LEU A 376 -0.01 -1.23 -0.92
C LEU A 376 0.84 -1.67 0.28
N VAL A 377 0.23 -1.72 1.45
CA VAL A 377 0.89 -2.01 2.73
C VAL A 377 1.29 -3.47 2.80
N GLN A 378 0.37 -4.38 2.48
CA GLN A 378 0.62 -5.81 2.53
C GLN A 378 1.62 -6.25 1.46
N CYS A 379 1.67 -5.58 0.30
CA CYS A 379 2.67 -5.83 -0.72
C CYS A 379 4.02 -5.10 -0.52
N GLY A 380 4.11 -4.19 0.46
CA GLY A 380 5.33 -3.40 0.70
C GLY A 380 5.72 -2.48 -0.46
N LEU A 381 4.73 -1.94 -1.19
CA LEU A 381 4.99 -1.11 -2.36
C LEU A 381 5.61 0.25 -1.98
N SER A 382 6.66 0.64 -2.71
CA SER A 382 7.35 1.91 -2.45
C SER A 382 6.50 3.12 -2.87
N PRO A 383 6.65 4.30 -2.24
CA PRO A 383 5.94 5.51 -2.65
C PRO A 383 6.17 5.88 -4.13
N LEU A 384 7.35 5.58 -4.67
CA LEU A 384 7.66 5.77 -6.09
C LEU A 384 6.83 4.85 -6.98
N SER A 385 6.71 3.58 -6.60
CA SER A 385 5.86 2.59 -7.30
C SER A 385 4.41 3.05 -7.32
N VAL A 386 3.88 3.52 -6.18
CA VAL A 386 2.50 4.04 -6.09
C VAL A 386 2.30 5.23 -7.04
N ALA A 387 3.21 6.22 -6.96
CA ALA A 387 3.13 7.42 -7.78
C ALA A 387 3.22 7.09 -9.29
N LEU A 388 4.06 6.11 -9.65
CA LEU A 388 4.20 5.67 -11.03
C LEU A 388 2.93 4.93 -11.52
N SER A 389 2.36 4.03 -10.72
CA SER A 389 1.11 3.34 -11.08
C SER A 389 -0.04 4.34 -11.27
N GLN A 390 -0.18 5.32 -10.37
CA GLN A 390 -1.16 6.39 -10.51
C GLN A 390 -0.92 7.21 -11.77
N TRP A 391 0.33 7.62 -12.04
CA TRP A 391 0.66 8.39 -13.24
C TRP A 391 0.33 7.62 -14.53
N LEU A 392 0.69 6.33 -14.60
CA LEU A 392 0.38 5.48 -15.75
C LEU A 392 -1.13 5.39 -15.96
N GLU A 393 -1.90 4.98 -14.95
CA GLU A 393 -3.34 4.77 -15.14
C GLU A 393 -4.14 6.06 -15.33
N PHE A 394 -3.74 7.17 -14.70
CA PHE A 394 -4.44 8.44 -14.86
C PHE A 394 -4.06 9.18 -16.15
N SER A 395 -2.97 8.79 -16.81
CA SER A 395 -2.53 9.40 -18.08
C SER A 395 -2.97 8.64 -19.33
N ILE A 396 -3.41 7.37 -19.20
CA ILE A 396 -3.82 6.55 -20.34
C ILE A 396 -5.13 7.06 -20.97
N LYS A 397 -5.18 7.00 -22.31
CA LYS A 397 -6.12 7.67 -23.22
C LYS A 397 -7.64 7.41 -23.11
N PRO A 398 -8.22 6.37 -22.50
CA PRO A 398 -9.68 6.26 -22.36
C PRO A 398 -10.28 7.44 -21.59
N ILE A 399 -9.52 7.99 -20.64
CA ILE A 399 -9.88 9.23 -19.92
C ILE A 399 -9.83 10.45 -20.86
N GLN A 400 -8.98 10.42 -21.89
CA GLN A 400 -8.84 11.45 -22.93
C GLN A 400 -9.80 11.27 -24.14
N ASN A 401 -10.24 10.05 -24.45
CA ASN A 401 -11.12 9.78 -25.59
C ASN A 401 -12.59 10.06 -25.26
N GLY A 402 -13.00 10.01 -23.99
CA GLY A 402 -14.24 10.62 -23.51
C GLY A 402 -14.19 12.16 -23.44
N LEU A 403 -13.01 12.73 -23.67
CA LEU A 403 -12.70 14.17 -23.63
C LEU A 403 -12.64 14.81 -25.02
N LEU A 404 -12.50 14.01 -26.08
CA LEU A 404 -12.34 14.46 -27.47
C LEU A 404 -13.56 14.12 -28.36
N LYS A 405 -14.57 13.42 -27.84
CA LYS A 405 -15.78 13.05 -28.60
C LYS A 405 -16.94 14.06 -28.52
N GLU A 406 -16.76 15.19 -27.84
CA GLU A 406 -17.77 16.27 -27.78
C GLU A 406 -17.39 17.52 -28.58
N GLU A 407 -16.28 17.51 -29.33
CA GLU A 407 -15.95 18.56 -30.29
C GLU A 407 -15.72 17.97 -31.69
N GLU A 408 -16.82 17.59 -32.36
CA GLU A 408 -16.99 17.73 -33.83
C GLU A 408 -18.46 17.70 -34.23
#